data_AF-A0A851D888-F1
#
_entry.id   AF-A0A851D888-F1
#
_cell.length_a   1.000
_cell.length_b   1.000
_cell.length_c   1.000
_cell.angle_alpha   90.00
_cell.angle_beta   90.00
_cell.angle_gamma   90.00
#
_symmetry.space_group_name_H-M   'P 1'
#
loop_
_entity.id
_entity.type
_entity.pdbx_description
1 polymer ?
#
loop_
_entity_poly.entity_id
_entity_poly.type
_entity_poly.pdbx_seq_one_letter_code
_entity_poly.pdbx_strand_id
1 'polypeptide(L)'
;LASNGRLFVLLVLKDTLEKRGALGQIKARIRAEVFNALDDQSVPRPPLSHENLLINELIREYLEYNKYKYTASVLTAESGQPEVPLDRQFLAKELNVVEDTNAKSVPLLYGIISHFLHGGKEESTQNILPRMSLLSYPKQNLGKPPTERNQK
;
A
#
# COMPACT_ATOMS: atom_id res chain seq x y z
N LEU A 1 34.18 24.13 -19.08
CA LEU A 1 33.03 24.99 -18.70
C LEU A 1 31.66 24.45 -19.19
N ALA A 2 31.55 23.85 -20.39
CA ALA A 2 30.26 23.34 -20.90
C ALA A 2 29.68 22.09 -20.19
N SER A 3 30.53 21.26 -19.55
CA SER A 3 30.07 20.01 -18.90
C SER A 3 29.29 20.25 -17.61
N ASN A 4 29.61 21.31 -16.85
CA ASN A 4 28.94 21.63 -15.58
C ASN A 4 27.53 22.20 -15.82
N GLY A 5 27.32 22.92 -16.93
CA GLY A 5 26.00 23.44 -17.30
C GLY A 5 25.01 22.33 -17.65
N ARG A 6 25.45 21.27 -18.34
CA ARG A 6 24.58 20.10 -18.63
C ARG A 6 24.18 19.34 -17.37
N LEU A 7 25.13 19.12 -16.46
CA LEU A 7 24.83 18.46 -15.17
C LEU A 7 23.84 19.28 -14.33
N PHE A 8 24.02 20.61 -14.30
CA PHE A 8 23.09 21.51 -13.61
C PHE A 8 21.69 21.47 -14.22
N VAL A 9 21.58 21.50 -15.55
CA VAL A 9 20.28 21.40 -16.24
C VAL A 9 19.59 20.06 -15.96
N LEU A 10 20.34 18.95 -15.96
CA LEU A 10 19.80 17.64 -15.61
C LEU A 10 19.32 17.57 -14.14
N LEU A 11 20.08 18.17 -13.21
CA LEU A 11 19.70 18.24 -11.81
C LEU A 11 18.41 19.05 -11.61
N VAL A 12 18.33 20.24 -12.22
CA VAL A 12 17.15 21.11 -12.15
C VAL A 12 15.93 20.46 -12.81
N LEU A 13 16.11 19.78 -13.94
CA LEU A 13 15.04 19.03 -14.59
C LEU A 13 14.55 17.87 -13.72
N LYS A 14 15.47 17.10 -13.13
CA LYS A 14 15.12 16.02 -12.19
C LYS A 14 14.32 16.56 -11.01
N ASP A 15 14.81 17.60 -10.34
CA ASP A 15 14.12 18.22 -9.20
C ASP A 15 12.74 18.76 -9.60
N THR A 16 12.63 19.36 -10.78
CA THR A 16 11.35 19.87 -11.30
C THR A 16 10.37 18.74 -11.56
N LEU A 17 10.82 17.63 -12.18
CA LEU A 17 9.99 16.46 -12.44
C LEU A 17 9.62 15.73 -11.15
N GLU A 18 10.47 15.71 -10.13
CA GLU A 18 10.17 15.17 -8.80
C GLU A 18 9.11 16.01 -8.08
N LYS A 19 9.27 17.34 -8.04
CA LYS A 19 8.31 18.26 -7.41
C LYS A 19 6.94 18.26 -8.08
N ARG A 20 6.90 18.09 -9.41
CA ARG A 20 5.65 17.95 -10.16
C ARG A 20 5.06 16.54 -10.07
N GLY A 21 5.76 15.59 -9.45
CA GLY A 21 5.36 14.19 -9.36
C GLY A 21 5.55 13.37 -10.64
N ALA A 22 5.81 14.00 -11.78
CA ALA A 22 6.02 13.33 -13.07
C ALA A 22 7.10 12.23 -13.01
N LEU A 23 8.21 12.47 -12.30
CA LEU A 23 9.25 11.44 -12.13
C LEU A 23 8.78 10.28 -11.25
N GLY A 24 7.96 10.55 -10.24
CA GLY A 24 7.33 9.55 -9.41
C GLY A 24 6.40 8.64 -10.22
N GLN A 25 5.59 9.24 -11.11
CA GLN A 25 4.71 8.51 -12.02
C GLN A 25 5.48 7.58 -12.96
N ILE A 26 6.55 8.10 -13.57
CA ILE A 26 7.39 7.33 -14.50
C ILE A 26 8.05 6.16 -13.77
N LYS A 27 8.64 6.40 -12.59
CA LYS A 27 9.25 5.35 -11.75
C LYS A 27 8.23 4.28 -11.34
N ALA A 28 7.03 4.69 -10.92
CA ALA A 28 5.95 3.78 -10.57
C ALA A 28 5.53 2.89 -11.75
N ARG A 29 5.35 3.49 -12.92
CA ARG A 29 4.98 2.76 -14.14
C ARG A 29 6.08 1.82 -14.59
N ILE A 30 7.35 2.23 -14.49
CA ILE A 30 8.49 1.34 -14.76
C ILE A 30 8.49 0.16 -13.77
N ARG A 31 8.24 0.40 -12.48
CA ARG A 31 8.16 -0.68 -11.48
C ARG A 31 7.05 -1.68 -11.82
N ALA A 32 5.86 -1.20 -12.16
CA ALA A 32 4.75 -2.05 -12.57
C ALA A 32 5.10 -2.86 -13.82
N GLU A 33 5.71 -2.23 -14.83
CA GLU A 33 6.09 -2.91 -16.07
C GLU A 33 7.21 -3.94 -15.86
N VAL A 34 8.22 -3.61 -15.06
CA VAL A 34 9.31 -4.52 -14.69
C VAL A 34 8.76 -5.69 -13.88
N PHE A 35 7.85 -5.44 -12.94
CA PHE A 35 7.19 -6.50 -12.19
C PHE A 35 6.43 -7.43 -13.14
N ASN A 36 5.60 -6.89 -14.04
CA ASN A 36 4.87 -7.68 -15.03
C ASN A 36 5.79 -8.48 -15.97
N ALA A 37 6.91 -7.90 -16.40
CA ALA A 37 7.86 -8.56 -17.31
C ALA A 37 8.72 -9.63 -16.62
N LEU A 38 8.95 -9.51 -15.31
CA LEU A 38 9.64 -10.52 -14.49
C LEU A 38 8.69 -11.57 -13.92
N ASP A 39 7.38 -11.35 -13.98
CA ASP A 39 6.36 -12.26 -13.47
C ASP A 39 6.35 -13.53 -14.32
N ASP A 40 7.03 -14.57 -13.81
CA ASP A 40 7.06 -15.90 -14.41
C ASP A 40 5.64 -16.49 -14.35
N GLN A 41 4.90 -16.36 -15.45
CA GLN A 41 3.49 -16.78 -15.59
C GLN A 41 3.27 -18.28 -15.29
N SER A 42 4.33 -19.06 -15.07
CA SER A 42 4.27 -20.44 -14.61
C SER A 42 3.93 -20.58 -13.13
N VAL A 43 4.10 -19.54 -12.31
CA VAL A 43 3.70 -19.51 -10.90
C VAL A 43 2.41 -18.69 -10.77
N PRO A 44 1.26 -19.31 -10.46
CA PRO A 44 0.03 -18.56 -10.29
C PRO A 44 0.18 -17.58 -9.13
N ARG A 45 -0.14 -16.30 -9.38
CA ARG A 45 -0.16 -15.25 -8.36
C ARG A 45 -0.97 -15.75 -7.16
N PRO A 46 -0.48 -15.63 -5.91
CA PRO A 46 -1.25 -16.00 -4.74
C PRO A 46 -2.62 -15.30 -4.81
N PRO A 47 -3.73 -16.03 -4.63
CA PRO A 47 -5.05 -15.42 -4.69
C PRO A 47 -5.14 -14.34 -3.60
N LEU A 48 -5.62 -13.16 -4.00
CA LEU A 48 -5.86 -12.07 -3.06
C LEU A 48 -6.95 -12.51 -2.08
N SER A 49 -6.58 -12.76 -0.83
CA SER A 49 -7.54 -13.11 0.22
C SER A 49 -8.47 -11.94 0.50
N HIS A 50 -9.66 -12.23 1.01
CA HIS A 50 -10.62 -11.21 1.45
C HIS A 50 -9.99 -10.23 2.44
N GLU A 51 -9.24 -10.74 3.42
CA GLU A 51 -8.53 -9.91 4.40
C GLU A 51 -7.49 -9.00 3.75
N ASN A 52 -6.70 -9.51 2.80
CA ASN A 52 -5.72 -8.70 2.08
C ASN A 52 -6.38 -7.65 1.20
N LEU A 53 -7.54 -7.94 0.61
CA LEU A 53 -8.32 -6.96 -0.13
C LEU A 53 -8.74 -5.81 0.79
N LEU A 54 -9.33 -6.11 1.95
CA LEU A 54 -9.76 -5.09 2.92
C LEU A 54 -8.57 -4.25 3.41
N ILE A 55 -7.45 -4.89 3.76
CA ILE A 55 -6.22 -4.20 4.17
C ILE A 55 -5.73 -3.28 3.06
N ASN A 56 -5.68 -3.76 1.82
CA ASN A 56 -5.19 -2.97 0.72
C ASN A 56 -6.13 -1.81 0.38
N GLU A 57 -7.45 -1.96 0.55
CA GLU A 57 -8.39 -0.83 0.39
C GLU A 57 -8.20 0.22 1.48
N LEU A 58 -7.99 -0.18 2.74
CA LEU A 58 -7.66 0.77 3.82
C LEU A 58 -6.35 1.52 3.53
N ILE A 59 -5.34 0.82 3.01
CA ILE A 59 -4.06 1.42 2.60
C ILE A 59 -4.29 2.36 1.41
N ARG A 60 -5.04 1.93 0.38
CA ARG A 60 -5.36 2.74 -0.79
C ARG A 60 -6.04 4.05 -0.38
N GLU A 61 -7.07 3.98 0.46
CA GLU A 61 -7.78 5.15 0.98
C GLU A 61 -6.83 6.11 1.73
N TYR A 62 -5.97 5.56 2.59
CA TYR A 62 -4.93 6.33 3.29
C TYR A 62 -3.98 7.05 2.33
N LEU A 63 -3.49 6.33 1.31
CA LEU A 63 -2.55 6.86 0.33
C LEU A 63 -3.21 7.97 -0.51
N GLU A 64 -4.46 7.79 -0.93
CA GLU A 64 -5.21 8.78 -1.72
C GLU A 64 -5.48 10.06 -0.92
N TYR A 65 -5.89 9.91 0.34
CA TYR A 65 -6.11 11.03 1.25
C TYR A 65 -4.84 11.88 1.42
N ASN A 66 -3.71 11.22 1.67
CA ASN A 66 -2.40 11.86 1.85
C ASN A 66 -1.67 12.23 0.55
N LYS A 67 -2.34 12.11 -0.61
CA LYS A 67 -1.82 12.48 -1.95
C LYS A 67 -0.63 11.64 -2.44
N TYR A 68 -0.49 10.41 -1.95
CA TYR A 68 0.50 9.44 -2.40
C TYR A 68 0.05 8.65 -3.64
N LYS A 69 -0.40 9.36 -4.68
CA LYS A 69 -1.05 8.77 -5.87
C LYS A 69 -0.19 7.72 -6.59
N TYR A 70 1.12 7.93 -6.65
CA TYR A 70 2.03 7.00 -7.35
C TYR A 70 2.18 5.69 -6.59
N THR A 71 2.22 5.75 -5.25
CA THR A 71 2.27 4.56 -4.41
C THR A 71 0.98 3.76 -4.51
N ALA A 72 -0.18 4.43 -4.53
CA ALA A 72 -1.48 3.77 -4.68
C ALA A 72 -1.60 3.02 -6.03
N SER A 73 -1.07 3.62 -7.11
CA SER A 73 -1.03 2.98 -8.43
C SER A 73 -0.14 1.73 -8.44
N VAL A 74 1.04 1.79 -7.82
CA VAL A 74 1.93 0.62 -7.69
C VAL A 74 1.27 -0.48 -6.85
N LEU A 75 0.68 -0.13 -5.70
CA LEU A 75 -0.02 -1.07 -4.83
C LEU A 75 -1.10 -1.84 -5.60
N THR A 76 -1.91 -1.13 -6.38
CA THR A 76 -3.00 -1.73 -7.17
C THR A 76 -2.48 -2.70 -8.23
N ALA A 77 -1.40 -2.34 -8.92
CA ALA A 77 -0.79 -3.20 -9.93
C ALA A 77 -0.13 -4.46 -9.31
N GLU A 78 0.59 -4.28 -8.20
CA GLU A 78 1.31 -5.36 -7.52
C GLU A 78 0.37 -6.33 -6.80
N SER A 79 -0.69 -5.83 -6.15
CA SER A 79 -1.64 -6.67 -5.42
C SER A 79 -2.60 -7.44 -6.32
N GLY A 80 -2.82 -6.97 -7.55
CA GLY A 80 -3.84 -7.51 -8.44
C GLY A 80 -5.27 -7.23 -7.96
N GLN A 81 -5.46 -6.26 -7.06
CA GLN A 81 -6.78 -5.86 -6.61
C GLN A 81 -7.49 -5.00 -7.68
N PRO A 82 -8.83 -4.91 -7.67
CA PRO A 82 -9.58 -4.12 -8.65
C PRO A 82 -9.13 -2.66 -8.71
N GLU A 83 -9.07 -2.07 -9.92
CA GLU A 83 -8.74 -0.65 -10.10
C GLU A 83 -9.81 0.27 -9.49
N VAL A 84 -11.06 -0.17 -9.52
CA VAL A 84 -12.18 0.54 -8.90
C VAL A 84 -12.11 0.33 -7.39
N PRO A 85 -12.00 1.40 -6.57
CA PRO A 85 -12.01 1.29 -5.12
C PRO A 85 -13.30 0.67 -4.61
N LEU A 86 -13.22 -0.08 -3.50
CA LEU A 86 -14.42 -0.55 -2.82
C LEU A 86 -15.21 0.62 -2.21
N ASP A 87 -16.52 0.42 -2.15
CA ASP A 87 -17.41 1.38 -1.50
C ASP A 87 -17.07 1.49 -0.01
N ARG A 88 -17.05 2.73 0.49
CA ARG A 88 -16.61 3.00 1.86
C ARG A 88 -17.59 2.44 2.89
N GLN A 89 -18.89 2.52 2.61
CA GLN A 89 -19.93 1.96 3.48
C GLN A 89 -19.84 0.43 3.51
N PHE A 90 -19.47 -0.18 2.39
CA PHE A 90 -19.11 -1.60 2.36
C PHE A 90 -17.92 -1.91 3.28
N LEU A 91 -16.81 -1.17 3.16
CA LEU A 91 -15.63 -1.36 4.02
C LEU A 91 -15.95 -1.18 5.51
N ALA A 92 -16.67 -0.12 5.86
CA ALA A 92 -17.06 0.16 7.25
C ALA A 92 -17.92 -0.96 7.83
N LYS A 93 -18.88 -1.47 7.04
CA LYS A 93 -19.72 -2.60 7.44
C LYS A 93 -18.91 -3.88 7.63
N GLU A 94 -18.04 -4.20 6.68
CA GLU A 94 -17.22 -5.42 6.72
C GLU A 94 -16.26 -5.43 7.91
N LEU A 95 -15.73 -4.25 8.27
CA LEU A 95 -14.82 -4.06 9.40
C LEU A 95 -15.56 -3.82 10.73
N ASN A 96 -16.90 -3.81 10.74
CA ASN A 96 -17.73 -3.46 11.89
C ASN A 96 -17.36 -2.10 12.53
N VAL A 97 -16.97 -1.13 11.72
CA VAL A 97 -16.64 0.23 12.16
C VAL A 97 -17.89 1.11 12.08
N VAL A 98 -18.25 1.72 13.19
CA VAL A 98 -19.33 2.73 13.23
C VAL A 98 -18.73 4.09 12.87
N GLU A 99 -19.12 4.62 11.71
CA GLU A 99 -18.71 5.97 11.30
C GLU A 99 -19.61 7.02 11.94
N ASP A 100 -19.05 7.89 12.78
CA ASP A 100 -19.72 9.13 13.18
C ASP A 100 -19.76 10.12 12.01
N THR A 101 -20.71 11.04 12.01
CA THR A 101 -20.94 12.09 11.01
C THR A 101 -19.68 12.86 10.61
N ASN A 102 -18.72 13.00 11.54
CA ASN A 102 -17.44 13.69 11.33
C ASN A 102 -16.35 12.78 10.72
N ALA A 103 -16.47 11.45 10.83
CA ALA A 103 -15.49 10.46 10.40
C ALA A 103 -15.41 10.32 8.87
N LYS A 104 -16.44 10.74 8.14
CA LYS A 104 -16.48 10.70 6.66
C LYS A 104 -15.42 11.56 5.97
N SER A 105 -14.79 12.46 6.72
CA SER A 105 -13.77 13.39 6.20
C SER A 105 -12.33 12.86 6.26
N VAL A 106 -12.10 11.71 6.90
CA VAL A 106 -10.78 11.10 7.09
C VAL A 106 -10.81 9.61 6.73
N PRO A 107 -9.68 8.97 6.39
CA PRO A 107 -9.66 7.53 6.09
C PRO A 107 -10.09 6.69 7.29
N LEU A 108 -10.75 5.55 7.04
CA LEU A 108 -11.19 4.59 8.06
C LEU A 108 -10.01 4.13 8.92
N LEU A 109 -8.82 4.01 8.33
CA LEU A 109 -7.59 3.65 9.05
C LEU A 109 -7.26 4.62 10.20
N TYR A 110 -7.57 5.92 10.07
CA TYR A 110 -7.37 6.90 11.15
C TYR A 110 -8.33 6.62 12.31
N GLY A 111 -9.58 6.28 12.00
CA GLY A 111 -10.58 5.92 13.01
C GLY A 111 -10.17 4.67 13.80
N ILE A 112 -9.72 3.63 13.09
CA ILE A 112 -9.22 2.39 13.70
C ILE A 112 -8.04 2.67 14.64
N ILE A 113 -7.03 3.42 14.17
CA ILE A 113 -5.86 3.76 14.99
C ILE A 113 -6.26 4.61 16.20
N SER A 114 -7.13 5.61 16.01
CA SER A 114 -7.62 6.46 17.10
C SER A 114 -8.32 5.64 18.18
N HIS A 115 -9.16 4.68 17.78
CA HIS A 115 -9.82 3.76 18.70
C HIS A 115 -8.81 2.97 19.54
N PHE A 116 -7.76 2.41 18.94
CA PHE A 116 -6.75 1.65 19.69
C PHE A 116 -5.83 2.52 20.55
N LEU A 117 -5.55 3.76 20.15
CA LEU A 117 -4.71 4.69 20.92
C LEU A 117 -5.45 5.33 22.12
N HIS A 118 -6.76 5.55 21.99
CA HIS A 118 -7.57 6.25 23.00
C HIS A 118 -8.56 5.35 23.76
N GLY A 119 -8.84 4.13 23.26
CA GLY A 119 -9.78 3.17 23.82
C GLY A 119 -9.36 2.52 25.15
N GLY A 120 -8.26 2.97 25.76
CA GLY A 120 -7.87 2.58 27.12
C GLY A 120 -8.45 3.45 28.23
N LYS A 121 -9.31 4.44 27.94
CA LYS A 121 -9.70 5.47 28.93
C LYS A 121 -11.17 5.58 29.33
N GLU A 122 -12.14 4.96 28.66
CA GLU A 122 -13.56 5.09 29.07
C GLU A 122 -14.35 3.80 28.80
N GLU A 123 -15.13 3.36 29.80
CA GLU A 123 -15.92 2.12 29.82
C GLU A 123 -17.17 2.18 28.93
N SER A 124 -17.46 1.05 28.28
CA SER A 124 -18.79 0.54 27.91
C SER A 124 -19.78 1.48 27.19
N THR A 125 -19.92 1.32 25.87
CA THR A 125 -21.13 0.74 25.24
C THR A 125 -20.89 0.56 23.73
N GLN A 126 -21.03 -0.68 23.25
CA GLN A 126 -20.73 -1.17 21.88
C GLN A 126 -19.24 -1.37 21.54
N ASN A 127 -18.57 -2.15 22.40
CA ASN A 127 -17.34 -2.87 22.10
C ASN A 127 -17.61 -3.98 21.07
N ILE A 128 -16.91 -4.07 19.92
CA ILE A 128 -16.34 -5.33 19.41
C ILE A 128 -15.08 -5.05 18.57
N LEU A 129 -13.91 -5.21 19.18
CA LEU A 129 -12.80 -5.97 18.58
C LEU A 129 -12.10 -6.79 19.69
N PRO A 130 -12.51 -8.06 19.88
CA PRO A 130 -11.58 -9.12 20.33
C PRO A 130 -11.80 -10.41 19.50
N ARG A 131 -10.83 -11.25 19.12
CA ARG A 131 -9.51 -11.61 19.61
C ARG A 131 -8.65 -11.94 18.39
N MET A 132 -7.45 -11.38 18.33
CA MET A 132 -6.43 -11.77 17.35
C MET A 132 -5.92 -13.17 17.71
N SER A 133 -6.59 -14.21 17.21
CA SER A 133 -5.90 -15.49 17.03
C SER A 133 -4.99 -15.25 15.84
N LEU A 134 -3.68 -15.16 16.06
CA LEU A 134 -2.70 -15.11 14.98
C LEU A 134 -2.88 -16.36 14.13
N LEU A 135 -3.75 -16.28 13.12
CA LEU A 135 -3.96 -17.33 12.14
C LEU A 135 -2.61 -17.55 11.48
N SER A 136 -2.15 -18.78 11.64
CA SER A 136 -0.85 -19.27 11.19
C SER A 136 -0.62 -18.87 9.74
N TYR A 137 0.16 -17.82 9.50
CA TYR A 137 0.61 -17.49 8.15
C TYR A 137 1.35 -18.70 7.57
N PRO A 138 1.03 -19.14 6.34
CA PRO A 138 1.88 -20.10 5.67
C PRO A 138 3.25 -19.43 5.54
N LYS A 139 4.29 -20.06 6.11
CA LYS A 139 5.67 -19.62 5.93
C LYS A 139 5.96 -19.63 4.44
N GLN A 140 5.81 -18.48 3.78
CA GLN A 140 6.39 -18.28 2.47
C GLN A 140 7.89 -18.41 2.69
N ASN A 141 8.44 -19.51 2.20
CA ASN A 141 9.87 -19.77 2.21
C ASN A 141 10.54 -18.64 1.42
N LEU A 142 11.00 -17.60 2.12
CA LEU A 142 12.00 -16.70 1.58
C LEU A 142 13.18 -17.59 1.15
N GLY A 143 13.36 -17.69 -0.17
CA GLY A 143 14.42 -18.46 -0.77
C GLY A 143 15.75 -18.17 -0.09
N LYS A 144 16.45 -19.24 0.30
CA LYS A 144 17.81 -19.16 0.80
C LYS A 144 18.65 -18.31 -0.18
N PRO A 145 19.48 -17.37 0.29
CA PRO A 145 20.41 -16.67 -0.59
C PRO A 145 21.37 -17.70 -1.23
N PRO A 146 21.80 -17.49 -2.49
CA PRO A 146 22.70 -18.41 -3.16
C PRO A 146 24.03 -18.44 -2.41
N THR A 147 24.40 -19.63 -1.95
CA THR A 147 25.68 -19.89 -1.30
C THR A 147 26.79 -19.60 -2.29
N GLU A 148 27.66 -18.66 -1.95
CA GLU A 148 28.86 -18.35 -2.72
C GLU A 148 29.69 -19.62 -2.94
N ARG A 149 29.83 -19.98 -4.21
CA ARG A 149 30.72 -21.01 -4.71
C ARG A 149 32.16 -20.52 -4.55
N ASN A 150 32.78 -20.82 -3.41
CA ASN A 150 34.22 -20.63 -3.25
C ASN A 150 34.97 -21.75 -4.00
N GLN A 151 35.84 -21.29 -4.90
CA GLN A 151 36.75 -22.06 -5.73
C GLN A 151 37.77 -22.82 -4.86
N LYS A 152 38.05 -24.06 -5.25
CA LYS A 152 39.38 -24.67 -5.19
C LYS A 152 39.62 -25.38 -6.52
#